data_AF-A0A3C0CK35-F1
#
_entry.id   AF-A0A3C0CK35-F1
#
_cell.length_a   1.000
_cell.length_b   1.000
_cell.length_c   1.000
_cell.angle_alpha   90.00
_cell.angle_beta   90.00
_cell.angle_gamma   90.00
#
_symmetry.space_group_name_H-M   'P 1'
#
loop_
_entity.id
_entity.type
_entity.pdbx_description
1 polymer ?
#
loop_
_entity_poly.entity_id
_entity_poly.type
_entity_poly.pdbx_seq_one_letter_code
_entity_poly.pdbx_strand_id
1 'polypeptide(L)' 'MDEEEEQKKPRGGGRLLFAGLALLGVLALYVFRLADWQIANHQKWLEEADRSGSAKVTLDAARGEILDDKGNGLAINQTG' A
#
# COMPACT_ATOMS: atom_id res chain seq x y z
N MET A 1 48.26 -34.81 32.67
CA MET A 1 46.93 -34.89 33.30
C MET A 1 46.37 -33.47 33.48
N ASP A 2 46.39 -32.66 32.43
CA ASP A 2 45.28 -32.49 31.45
C ASP A 2 43.87 -32.39 32.01
N GLU A 3 43.56 -31.37 32.81
CA GLU A 3 42.17 -30.87 32.96
C GLU A 3 42.09 -29.33 33.01
N GLU A 4 43.08 -28.61 32.45
CA GLU A 4 43.08 -27.13 32.40
C GLU A 4 42.58 -26.54 31.06
N GLU A 5 41.79 -27.24 30.26
CA GLU A 5 41.17 -26.66 29.05
C GLU A 5 39.80 -27.33 28.90
N GLU A 6 38.63 -26.71 29.10
CA GLU A 6 38.05 -25.62 28.33
C GLU A 6 36.84 -25.06 29.10
N GLN A 7 36.98 -23.92 29.79
CA GLN A 7 35.84 -23.05 30.03
C GLN A 7 36.14 -21.70 29.41
N LYS A 8 36.05 -21.67 28.08
CA LYS A 8 36.16 -20.44 27.29
C LYS A 8 34.88 -19.63 27.49
N LYS A 9 34.81 -18.89 28.61
CA LYS A 9 33.73 -17.95 28.91
C LYS A 9 33.62 -16.93 27.77
N PRO A 10 32.51 -16.86 27.00
CA PRO A 10 32.37 -15.83 26.00
C PRO A 10 32.04 -14.51 26.70
N ARG A 11 33.08 -13.80 27.15
CA ARG A 11 32.97 -12.39 27.55
C ARG A 11 32.69 -11.57 26.29
N GLY A 12 31.40 -11.42 25.95
CA GLY A 12 30.95 -10.56 24.85
C GLY A 12 29.57 -10.85 24.28
N GLY A 13 29.02 -12.07 24.48
CA GLY A 13 27.80 -12.50 23.81
C GLY A 13 26.50 -11.82 24.29
N GLY A 14 26.43 -11.45 25.57
CA GLY A 14 25.21 -10.87 26.16
C GLY A 14 24.78 -9.53 25.54
N ARG A 15 25.75 -8.71 25.11
CA ARG A 15 25.46 -7.43 24.44
C ARG A 15 24.87 -7.64 23.05
N LEU A 16 25.34 -8.65 22.32
CA LEU A 16 24.82 -9.00 21.00
C LEU A 16 23.41 -9.61 21.10
N LEU A 17 23.17 -10.48 22.08
CA LEU A 17 21.84 -11.02 22.34
C LEU A 17 20.86 -9.92 22.74
N PHE A 18 21.27 -8.99 23.62
CA PHE A 18 20.46 -7.85 23.99
C PHE A 18 20.17 -6.93 22.80
N ALA A 19 21.18 -6.61 21.98
CA ALA A 19 21.00 -5.80 20.78
C ALA A 19 20.06 -6.48 19.78
N GLY A 20 20.19 -7.79 19.57
CA GLY A 20 19.29 -8.56 18.70
C GLY A 20 17.85 -8.56 19.20
N LEU A 21 17.63 -8.75 20.51
CA LEU A 21 16.31 -8.68 21.12
C LEU A 21 15.70 -7.28 21.06
N ALA A 22 16.51 -6.24 21.29
CA ALA A 22 16.06 -4.86 21.16
C ALA A 22 15.63 -4.54 19.73
N LEU A 23 16.41 -4.98 18.74
CA LEU A 23 16.11 -4.77 17.33
C LEU A 23 14.85 -5.54 16.88
N LEU A 24 14.68 -6.78 17.36
CA LEU A 24 13.44 -7.53 17.18
C LEU A 24 12.23 -6.86 17.83
N GLY A 25 12.39 -6.27 19.01
CA GLY A 25 11.33 -5.52 19.68
C GLY A 25 10.88 -4.30 18.87
N VAL A 26 11.83 -3.57 18.28
CA VAL A 26 11.52 -2.43 17.38
C VAL A 26 10.80 -2.92 16.12
N LEU A 27 11.26 -3.99 15.50
CA LEU A 27 10.58 -4.60 14.35
C LEU A 27 9.15 -5.03 14.69
N ALA A 28 8.94 -5.68 15.84
CA ALA A 28 7.62 -6.10 16.29
C ALA A 28 6.67 -4.91 16.50
N LEU A 29 7.16 -3.78 17.02
CA LEU A 29 6.40 -2.54 17.10
C LEU A 29 5.94 -2.05 15.73
N TYR A 30 6.82 -2.07 14.73
CA TYR A 30 6.45 -1.68 13.37
C TYR A 30 5.44 -2.64 12.73
N VAL A 31 5.56 -3.94 12.96
CA VAL A 31 4.58 -4.93 12.49
C VAL A 31 3.22 -4.69 13.14
N PHE A 32 3.18 -4.44 14.44
CA PHE A 32 1.92 -4.13 15.13
C PHE A 32 1.31 -2.81 14.63
N ARG A 33 2.14 -1.78 14.43
CA ARG A 33 1.71 -0.51 13.84
C ARG A 33 1.12 -0.70 12.44
N LEU A 34 1.72 -1.57 11.64
CA LEU A 34 1.26 -1.91 10.30
C LEU A 34 -0.07 -2.68 10.36
N ALA A 35 -0.21 -3.63 11.29
CA ALA A 35 -1.46 -4.36 11.50
C ALA A 35 -2.61 -3.43 11.93
N ASP A 36 -2.34 -2.43 12.78
CA ASP A 36 -3.32 -1.40 13.13
C ASP A 36 -3.81 -0.61 11.90
N TRP A 37 -2.92 -0.29 10.96
CA TRP A 37 -3.29 0.38 9.72
C TRP A 37 -4.03 -0.52 8.73
N GLN A 38 -3.59 -1.77 8.58
CA GLN A 38 -4.11 -2.70 7.57
C GLN A 38 -5.31 -3.52 8.02
N ILE A 39 -5.51 -3.74 9.32
CA ILE A 39 -6.59 -4.60 9.84
C ILE A 39 -7.63 -3.74 10.53
N ALA A 40 -7.22 -2.94 11.52
CA ALA A 40 -8.16 -2.16 12.34
C ALA A 40 -8.71 -0.93 11.61
N ASN A 41 -7.87 -0.24 10.83
CA ASN A 41 -8.24 1.04 10.21
C ASN A 41 -8.35 0.98 8.68
N HIS A 42 -8.38 -0.22 8.09
CA HIS A 42 -8.33 -0.38 6.64
C HIS A 42 -9.45 0.37 5.91
N GLN A 43 -10.69 0.35 6.44
CA GLN A 43 -11.82 1.03 5.81
C GLN A 43 -11.64 2.55 5.79
N LYS A 44 -11.10 3.14 6.85
CA LYS A 44 -10.85 4.58 6.93
C LYS A 44 -9.84 5.03 5.86
N TRP A 45 -8.79 4.23 5.63
CA TRP A 45 -7.79 4.52 4.61
C TRP A 45 -8.28 4.21 3.20
N LEU A 46 -9.15 3.20 3.05
CA LEU A 46 -9.82 2.90 1.78
C LEU A 46 -10.75 4.05 1.37
N GLU A 47 -11.55 4.56 2.30
CA GLU A 47 -12.47 5.68 2.08
C GLU A 47 -11.71 6.98 1.75
N GLU A 48 -10.60 7.26 2.43
CA GLU A 48 -9.74 8.41 2.13
C GLU A 48 -9.04 8.27 0.75
N ALA A 49 -8.65 7.05 0.37
CA ALA A 49 -8.08 6.76 -0.94
C ALA A 49 -9.12 6.86 -2.06
N ASP A 50 -10.36 6.39 -1.84
CA ASP A 50 -11.45 6.52 -2.80
C ASP A 50 -11.87 7.99 -2.98
N ARG A 51 -11.85 8.76 -1.89
CA ARG A 51 -12.10 10.21 -1.91
C ARG A 51 -11.04 11.00 -2.67
N SER A 52 -9.79 10.54 -2.65
CA SER A 52 -8.66 11.21 -3.32
C SER A 52 -8.33 10.65 -4.71
N GLY A 53 -8.77 9.43 -5.03
CA GLY A 53 -8.41 8.72 -6.27
C GLY A 53 -9.51 8.65 -7.34
N SER A 54 -10.78 8.91 -7.02
CA SER A 54 -11.86 8.69 -7.98
C SER A 54 -12.43 9.99 -8.57
N ALA A 55 -11.80 10.46 -9.65
CA ALA A 55 -12.48 11.36 -10.59
C ALA A 55 -13.35 10.51 -11.53
N LYS A 56 -14.59 10.21 -11.13
CA LYS A 56 -15.59 9.65 -12.06
C LYS A 56 -16.03 10.75 -13.01
N VAL A 57 -15.45 10.79 -14.20
CA VAL A 57 -15.95 11.63 -15.30
C VAL A 57 -17.08 10.88 -15.98
N THR A 58 -18.30 11.37 -15.82
CA THR A 58 -19.45 10.89 -16.60
C THR A 58 -19.28 11.35 -18.03
N LEU A 59 -18.95 10.43 -18.94
CA LEU A 59 -18.97 10.66 -20.37
C LEU A 59 -20.41 10.48 -20.83
N ASP A 60 -21.06 11.57 -21.22
CA ASP A 60 -22.37 11.48 -21.87
C ASP A 60 -22.20 10.77 -23.23
N ALA A 61 -23.07 9.81 -23.51
CA ALA A 61 -22.98 9.08 -24.76
C ALA A 61 -23.45 9.99 -25.90
N ALA A 62 -22.59 10.20 -26.90
CA ALA A 62 -22.98 10.97 -28.08
C ALA A 62 -24.18 10.29 -28.77
N ARG A 63 -25.20 11.09 -29.13
CA ARG A 63 -26.39 10.61 -29.84
C ARG A 63 -26.02 10.16 -31.25
N GLY A 64 -26.78 9.24 -31.87
CA GLY A 64 -26.58 8.93 -33.29
C GLY A 64 -26.76 10.18 -34.17
N GLU A 65 -25.83 10.40 -35.10
CA GLU A 65 -25.92 11.48 -36.09
C GLU A 65 -26.83 11.09 -37.25
N ILE A 66 -27.64 12.03 -37.73
CA ILE A 66 -28.54 11.81 -38.88
C ILE A 66 -27.95 12.51 -40.09
N LEU A 67 -27.73 11.74 -41.16
CA LEU A 67 -27.11 12.17 -42.41
C LEU A 67 -28.10 12.01 -43.57
N ASP A 68 -28.01 12.91 -44.55
CA ASP A 68 -28.66 12.80 -45.86
C ASP A 68 -27.99 11.72 -46.74
N ASP A 69 -28.61 11.36 -47.86
CA ASP A 69 -28.08 10.41 -48.86
C ASP A 69 -26.69 10.76 -49.40
N LYS A 70 -26.34 12.06 -49.37
CA LYS A 70 -25.03 12.63 -49.74
C LYS A 70 -24.04 12.70 -48.58
N GLY A 71 -24.40 12.24 -47.38
CA GLY A 71 -23.56 12.30 -46.19
C GLY A 71 -23.48 13.69 -45.53
N ASN A 72 -24.37 14.61 -45.88
CA ASN A 72 -24.48 15.91 -45.20
C ASN A 72 -25.26 15.77 -43.90
N GLY A 73 -24.72 16.31 -42.80
CA GLY A 73 -25.34 16.24 -41.48
C GLY A 73 -26.62 17.07 -41.38
N LEU A 74 -27.74 16.43 -41.07
CA LEU A 74 -29.02 17.07 -40.77
C LEU A 74 -29.22 17.28 -39.26
N ALA A 75 -28.68 16.37 -38.45
CA ALA A 75 -28.58 16.50 -37.00
C ALA A 75 -27.26 15.88 -36.54
N ILE A 76 -26.30 16.74 -36.17
CA ILE A 76 -24.96 16.37 -35.69
C ILE A 76 -24.82 16.78 -34.23
N ASN A 77 -24.02 16.04 -33.46
CA ASN A 77 -23.67 16.46 -32.11
C ASN A 77 -22.58 17.53 -32.18
N GLN A 78 -22.70 18.57 -31.36
CA GLN A 78 -21.61 19.50 -31.13
C GLN A 78 -20.74 18.94 -30.00
N THR A 79 -19.56 18.44 -30.33
CA THR A 79 -18.51 18.17 -29.35
C THR A 79 -17.64 19.42 -29.22
N GLY A 80 -17.45 19.88 -27.98
CA GLY A 80 -16.54 20.97 -27.62
C GLY A 80 -15.15 20.48 -27.28
#